data_AF-A0A963JZU3-F1
#
_entry.id   AF-A0A963JZU3-F1
#
_cell.length_a   1.000
_cell.length_b   1.000
_cell.length_c   1.000
_cell.angle_alpha   90.00
_cell.angle_beta   90.00
_cell.angle_gamma   90.00
#
_symmetry.space_group_name_H-M   'P 1'
#
loop_
_entity.id
_entity.type
_entity.pdbx_description
1 polymer ?
#
loop_
_entity_poly.entity_id
_entity_poly.type
_entity_poly.pdbx_seq_one_letter_code
_entity_poly.pdbx_strand_id
1 'polypeptide(L)'
;MSEPVQPDFTVDSTDYEVGQDNVQILGLDIHNPVFMISAVTIVGFVIFTLMFQEGTAAFFGWLRPWLTSTFDWVFMSAANIFVLFCLFLVVSPWGRIRLGGADATPDFSYAGWFAMLF
;
A
#
# COMPACT_ATOMS: atom_id res chain seq x y z
N MET A 1 -3.15 32.14 -34.59
CA MET A 1 -2.12 31.78 -33.60
C MET A 1 -2.77 30.77 -32.68
N SER A 2 -2.60 29.49 -33.01
CA SER A 2 -3.24 28.36 -32.31
C SER A 2 -2.40 27.99 -31.10
N GLU A 3 -2.98 28.04 -29.91
CA GLU A 3 -2.36 27.54 -28.69
C GLU A 3 -2.10 26.03 -28.82
N PRO A 4 -0.96 25.51 -28.33
CA PRO A 4 -0.73 24.08 -28.29
C PRO A 4 -1.66 23.45 -27.23
N VAL A 5 -2.53 22.55 -27.69
CA VAL A 5 -3.38 21.71 -26.83
C VAL A 5 -2.46 20.84 -25.98
N GLN A 6 -2.41 21.10 -24.66
CA GLN A 6 -1.75 20.21 -23.72
C GLN A 6 -2.52 18.88 -23.67
N PRO A 7 -1.86 17.72 -23.65
CA PRO A 7 -2.55 16.45 -23.51
C PRO A 7 -3.22 16.41 -22.12
N ASP A 8 -4.54 16.45 -22.14
CA ASP A 8 -5.38 16.25 -20.98
C ASP A 8 -5.26 14.79 -20.56
N PHE A 9 -4.49 14.51 -19.50
CA PHE A 9 -4.42 13.17 -18.89
C PHE A 9 -5.62 12.97 -17.94
N THR A 10 -6.82 13.34 -18.38
CA THR A 10 -8.05 12.93 -17.71
C THR A 10 -8.24 11.43 -17.90
N VAL A 11 -8.77 10.80 -16.86
CA VAL A 11 -9.17 9.37 -16.80
C VAL A 11 -10.22 9.03 -17.88
N ASP A 12 -10.71 10.03 -18.64
CA ASP A 12 -11.73 9.94 -19.70
C ASP A 12 -11.27 9.26 -21.00
N SER A 13 -10.03 8.78 -21.10
CA SER A 13 -9.52 8.09 -22.31
C SER A 13 -9.55 6.56 -22.23
N THR A 14 -10.09 6.00 -21.14
CA THR A 14 -10.29 4.56 -20.98
C THR A 14 -11.77 4.25 -20.79
N ASP A 15 -12.29 3.22 -21.46
CA ASP A 15 -13.66 2.68 -21.30
C ASP A 15 -13.88 2.00 -19.93
N TYR A 16 -13.03 2.31 -18.95
CA TYR A 16 -12.98 1.71 -17.62
C TYR A 16 -13.55 2.70 -16.60
N GLU A 17 -14.73 2.41 -16.04
CA GLU A 17 -15.28 3.15 -14.91
C GLU A 17 -14.65 2.65 -13.59
N VAL A 18 -14.18 3.59 -12.77
CA VAL A 18 -13.61 3.28 -11.44
C VAL A 18 -14.72 2.66 -10.58
N GLY A 19 -14.54 1.38 -10.22
CA GLY A 19 -15.49 0.62 -9.41
C GLY A 19 -16.46 -0.29 -10.19
N GLN A 20 -16.29 -0.46 -11.51
CA GLN A 20 -17.16 -1.33 -12.32
C GLN A 20 -17.23 -2.80 -11.85
N ASP A 21 -16.16 -3.30 -11.24
CA ASP A 21 -16.05 -4.68 -10.73
C ASP A 21 -16.53 -4.81 -9.28
N ASN A 22 -16.95 -3.70 -8.66
CA ASN A 22 -17.34 -3.69 -7.26
C ASN A 22 -18.83 -3.93 -7.10
N VAL A 23 -19.19 -4.72 -6.08
CA VAL A 23 -20.58 -4.98 -5.71
C VAL A 23 -20.92 -4.09 -4.54
N GLN A 24 -21.88 -3.18 -4.74
CA GLN A 24 -22.36 -2.31 -3.67
C GLN A 24 -23.44 -3.03 -2.86
N ILE A 25 -23.08 -3.48 -1.65
CA ILE A 25 -24.00 -4.14 -0.72
C ILE A 25 -24.16 -3.24 0.51
N LEU A 26 -25.38 -2.80 0.81
CA LEU A 26 -25.69 -1.95 1.98
C LEU A 26 -24.88 -0.63 2.02
N GLY A 27 -24.49 -0.10 0.85
CA GLY A 27 -23.63 1.08 0.74
C GLY A 27 -22.13 0.81 0.91
N LEU A 28 -21.73 -0.45 1.09
CA LEU A 28 -20.33 -0.88 1.10
C LEU A 28 -19.89 -1.29 -0.30
N ASP A 29 -18.84 -0.66 -0.80
CA ASP A 29 -18.23 -0.94 -2.09
C ASP A 29 -17.24 -2.11 -1.98
N ILE A 30 -17.62 -3.31 -2.43
CA ILE A 30 -16.83 -4.54 -2.24
C ILE A 30 -16.23 -5.01 -3.56
N HIS A 31 -14.89 -5.08 -3.61
CA HIS A 31 -14.20 -5.75 -4.69
C HIS A 31 -14.30 -7.28 -4.51
N ASN A 32 -15.26 -7.89 -5.22
CA ASN A 32 -15.76 -9.25 -4.95
C ASN A 32 -14.68 -10.35 -4.90
N PRO A 33 -13.74 -10.47 -5.87
CA PRO A 33 -12.75 -11.55 -5.82
C PRO A 33 -11.74 -11.38 -4.67
N VAL A 34 -11.25 -10.17 -4.43
CA VAL A 34 -10.24 -9.91 -3.39
C VAL A 34 -10.84 -10.07 -2.01
N PHE A 35 -12.03 -9.51 -1.78
CA PHE A 35 -12.70 -9.59 -0.48
C PHE A 35 -12.98 -11.04 -0.08
N MET A 36 -13.60 -11.82 -0.96
CA MET A 36 -13.99 -13.19 -0.63
C MET A 36 -12.79 -14.10 -0.39
N ILE A 37 -11.75 -14.00 -1.23
CA ILE A 37 -10.53 -14.82 -1.08
C ILE A 37 -9.82 -14.48 0.22
N SER A 38 -9.62 -13.19 0.51
CA SER A 38 -8.96 -12.75 1.76
C SER A 38 -9.78 -13.14 2.99
N ALA A 39 -11.10 -12.93 2.98
CA ALA A 39 -11.96 -13.24 4.11
C ALA A 39 -11.98 -14.74 4.42
N VAL A 40 -12.17 -15.60 3.41
CA VAL A 40 -12.17 -17.06 3.59
C VAL A 40 -10.81 -17.55 4.08
N THR A 41 -9.71 -16.99 3.54
CA THR A 41 -8.35 -17.34 3.96
C THR A 41 -8.12 -17.00 5.43
N ILE A 42 -8.50 -15.79 5.87
CA ILE A 42 -8.33 -15.36 7.26
C ILE A 42 -9.20 -16.18 8.20
N VAL A 43 -10.49 -16.37 7.88
CA VAL A 43 -11.42 -17.16 8.71
C VAL A 43 -10.95 -18.61 8.82
N GLY A 44 -10.55 -19.22 7.70
CA GLY A 44 -10.01 -20.58 7.68
C GLY A 44 -8.75 -20.71 8.51
N PHE A 45 -7.82 -19.75 8.38
CA PHE A 45 -6.61 -19.69 9.19
C PHE A 45 -6.91 -19.58 10.69
N VAL A 46 -7.83 -18.70 11.10
CA VAL A 46 -8.23 -18.55 12.51
C VAL A 46 -8.85 -19.84 13.04
N ILE A 47 -9.79 -20.46 12.31
CA ILE A 47 -10.40 -21.72 12.74
C ILE A 47 -9.34 -22.80 12.91
N PHE A 48 -8.44 -22.96 11.94
CA PHE A 48 -7.38 -23.95 11.98
C PHE A 48 -6.44 -23.76 13.18
N THR A 49 -5.97 -22.54 13.41
CA THR A 49 -5.06 -22.22 14.52
C THR A 49 -5.71 -22.42 15.89
N LEU A 50 -7.02 -22.16 16.02
CA LEU A 50 -7.76 -22.41 17.25
C LEU A 50 -8.07 -23.90 17.48
N MET A 51 -8.27 -24.69 16.42
CA MET A 51 -8.50 -26.13 16.54
C MET A 51 -7.22 -26.90 16.89
N PHE A 52 -6.06 -26.45 16.42
CA PHE A 52 -4.78 -27.14 16.60
C PHE A 52 -3.73 -26.24 17.25
N GLN A 53 -4.03 -25.76 18.45
CA GLN A 53 -3.22 -24.75 19.14
C GLN A 53 -1.78 -25.20 19.41
N GLU A 54 -1.57 -26.41 19.94
CA GLU A 54 -0.23 -26.88 20.35
C GLU A 54 0.71 -27.04 19.14
N GLY A 55 0.26 -27.71 18.08
CA GLY A 55 1.08 -27.87 16.88
C GLY A 55 1.28 -26.58 16.12
N THR A 56 0.28 -25.69 16.12
CA THR A 56 0.42 -24.32 15.57
C THR A 56 1.45 -23.50 16.35
N ALA A 57 1.44 -23.59 17.68
CA ALA A 57 2.41 -22.91 18.54
C ALA A 57 3.83 -23.43 18.31
N ALA A 58 4.01 -24.75 18.19
CA ALA A 58 5.31 -25.35 17.85
C ALA A 58 5.78 -24.93 16.44
N PHE A 59 4.87 -24.95 15.46
CA PHE A 59 5.13 -24.53 14.08
C PHE A 59 5.63 -23.08 14.03
N PHE A 60 4.86 -22.13 14.57
CA PHE A 60 5.26 -20.72 14.57
C PHE A 60 6.45 -20.44 15.49
N GLY A 61 6.61 -21.24 16.55
CA GLY A 61 7.72 -21.17 17.49
C GLY A 61 9.08 -21.43 16.83
N TRP A 62 9.17 -22.38 15.88
CA TRP A 62 10.39 -22.57 15.09
C TRP A 62 10.42 -21.67 13.84
N LEU A 63 9.28 -21.46 13.18
CA LEU A 63 9.23 -20.72 11.91
C LEU A 63 9.66 -19.27 12.07
N ARG A 64 9.20 -18.57 13.13
CA ARG A 64 9.55 -17.15 13.34
C ARG A 64 11.08 -16.97 13.50
N PRO A 65 11.77 -17.65 14.44
CA PRO A 65 13.22 -17.53 14.56
C PRO A 65 13.97 -17.93 13.29
N TRP A 66 13.53 -19.00 12.61
CA TRP A 66 14.14 -19.43 11.37
C TRP A 66 14.03 -18.37 10.27
N LEU A 67 12.84 -17.77 10.08
CA LEU A 67 12.63 -16.68 9.14
C LEU A 67 13.49 -15.48 9.49
N THR A 68 13.46 -15.03 10.75
CA THR A 68 14.20 -13.82 11.15
C THR A 68 15.71 -14.01 11.11
N SER A 69 16.23 -15.22 11.34
CA SER A 69 17.68 -15.48 11.25
C SER A 69 18.14 -15.71 9.82
N THR A 70 17.36 -16.42 9.00
CA THR A 70 17.71 -16.72 7.60
C THR A 70 17.59 -15.48 6.71
N PHE A 71 16.55 -14.66 6.94
CA PHE A 71 16.27 -13.46 6.16
C PHE A 71 16.67 -12.16 6.88
N ASP A 72 17.45 -12.24 7.97
CA ASP A 72 17.94 -11.06 8.71
C ASP A 72 18.58 -10.03 7.77
N TRP A 73 19.48 -10.51 6.91
CA TRP A 73 20.18 -9.67 5.95
C TRP A 73 19.23 -9.02 4.93
N VAL A 74 18.13 -9.68 4.55
CA VAL A 74 17.11 -9.11 3.65
C VAL A 74 16.39 -7.98 4.34
N PHE A 75 15.92 -8.19 5.58
CA PHE A 75 15.24 -7.15 6.35
C PHE A 75 16.16 -5.95 6.61
N MET A 76 17.40 -6.20 7.04
CA MET A 76 18.37 -5.15 7.32
C MET A 76 18.77 -4.40 6.04
N SER A 77 19.02 -5.11 4.94
CA SER A 77 19.37 -4.48 3.66
C SER A 77 18.20 -3.69 3.09
N ALA A 78 16.98 -4.24 3.11
CA ALA A 78 15.79 -3.53 2.64
C ALA A 78 15.56 -2.24 3.42
N ALA A 79 15.62 -2.29 4.76
CA ALA A 79 15.49 -1.12 5.61
C ALA A 79 16.53 -0.04 5.26
N ASN A 80 17.80 -0.43 5.13
CA ASN A 80 18.87 0.50 4.74
C ASN A 80 18.67 1.05 3.32
N ILE A 81 18.26 0.21 2.36
CA ILE A 81 17.97 0.64 0.98
C ILE A 81 16.86 1.67 0.97
N PHE A 82 15.74 1.46 1.69
CA PHE A 82 14.66 2.43 1.75
C PHE A 82 15.08 3.75 2.39
N VAL A 83 15.88 3.71 3.46
CA VAL A 83 16.42 4.93 4.10
C VAL A 83 17.32 5.69 3.12
N LEU A 84 18.29 5.00 2.50
CA LEU A 84 19.19 5.62 1.53
C LEU A 84 18.44 6.13 0.30
N PHE A 85 17.42 5.41 -0.16
CA PHE A 85 16.55 5.83 -1.26
C PHE A 85 15.76 7.08 -0.91
N CYS A 86 15.16 7.16 0.28
CA CYS A 86 14.48 8.38 0.75
C CYS A 86 15.45 9.57 0.84
N LEU A 87 16.64 9.37 1.40
CA LEU A 87 17.68 10.41 1.45
C LEU A 87 18.11 10.85 0.05
N PHE A 88 18.29 9.90 -0.87
CA PHE A 88 18.57 10.16 -2.27
C PHE A 88 17.46 10.97 -2.93
N LEU A 89 16.18 10.64 -2.70
CA LEU A 89 15.06 11.41 -3.21
C LEU A 89 15.07 12.84 -2.68
N VAL A 90 15.35 13.05 -1.39
CA VAL A 90 15.42 14.38 -0.77
C VAL A 90 16.51 15.26 -1.41
N VAL A 91 17.70 14.73 -1.70
CA VAL A 91 18.81 15.51 -2.25
C VAL A 91 18.79 15.60 -3.78
N SER A 92 18.18 14.63 -4.46
CA SER A 92 18.11 14.58 -5.92
C SER A 92 17.05 15.56 -6.46
N PRO A 93 17.10 15.89 -7.77
CA PRO A 93 16.07 16.72 -8.40
C PRO A 93 14.65 16.15 -8.29
N TRP A 94 14.50 14.84 -8.04
CA TRP A 94 13.20 14.17 -7.94
C TRP A 94 12.44 14.52 -6.68
N GLY A 95 13.11 14.92 -5.59
CA GLY A 95 12.45 15.39 -4.37
C GLY A 95 11.72 16.73 -4.54
N ARG A 96 11.93 17.45 -5.66
CA ARG A 96 11.24 18.70 -5.98
C ARG A 96 9.91 18.50 -6.72
N ILE A 97 9.62 17.27 -7.15
CA ILE A 97 8.40 16.95 -7.88
C ILE A 97 7.21 17.06 -6.93
N ARG A 98 6.21 17.86 -7.32
CA ARG A 98 4.95 17.97 -6.57
C ARG A 98 4.03 16.81 -6.92
N LEU A 99 3.52 16.11 -5.91
CA LEU A 99 2.51 15.07 -6.06
C LEU A 99 1.15 15.76 -6.29
N GLY A 100 0.49 15.45 -7.41
CA GLY A 100 -0.78 16.09 -7.79
C GLY A 100 -0.70 17.04 -8.98
N GLY A 101 0.48 17.18 -9.61
CA GLY A 101 0.67 18.00 -10.83
C GLY A 101 1.55 19.23 -10.60
N ALA A 102 1.90 19.93 -11.69
CA ALA A 102 2.84 21.06 -11.66
C ALA A 102 2.33 22.23 -10.80
N ASP A 103 1.02 22.48 -10.83
CA ASP A 103 0.37 23.60 -10.13
C ASP A 103 -0.25 23.20 -8.78
N ALA A 104 -0.01 21.96 -8.31
CA ALA A 104 -0.57 21.50 -7.05
C ALA A 104 -0.10 22.35 -5.86
N THR A 105 -1.03 22.66 -4.96
CA THR A 105 -0.80 23.36 -3.69
C THR A 105 -1.17 22.45 -2.51
N PRO A 106 -0.52 22.57 -1.35
CA PRO A 106 -0.85 21.73 -0.20
C PRO A 106 -2.26 22.05 0.35
N ASP A 107 -3.08 21.02 0.54
CA ASP A 107 -4.44 21.15 1.11
C ASP A 107 -4.44 21.49 2.61
N PHE A 108 -3.35 21.16 3.31
CA PHE A 108 -3.20 21.36 4.75
C PHE A 108 -1.99 22.23 5.06
N SER A 109 -2.10 22.99 6.16
CA SER A 109 -0.94 23.72 6.70
C SER A 109 0.13 22.75 7.20
N TYR A 110 1.39 23.19 7.26
CA TYR A 110 2.49 22.36 7.76
C TYR A 110 2.26 21.81 9.18
N ALA A 111 1.65 22.60 10.07
CA ALA A 111 1.31 22.15 11.41
C ALA A 111 0.20 21.09 11.40
N GLY A 112 -0.85 21.29 10.59
CA GLY A 112 -1.93 20.31 10.43
C GLY A 112 -1.44 19.00 9.80
N TRP A 113 -0.57 19.07 8.79
CA TRP A 113 0.06 17.91 8.18
C TRP A 113 0.94 17.13 9.16
N PHE A 114 1.77 17.82 9.94
CA PHE A 114 2.62 17.18 10.94
C PHE A 114 1.79 16.46 12.02
N ALA A 115 0.69 17.06 12.46
CA ALA A 115 -0.25 16.44 13.41
C ALA A 115 -1.02 15.22 12.85
N MET A 116 -1.00 14.98 11.53
CA MET A 116 -1.55 13.75 10.94
C MET A 116 -0.54 12.60 10.91
N LEU A 117 0.76 12.89 11.04
CA LEU A 117 1.82 11.88 11.06
C LEU A 117 2.17 11.39 12.47
N PHE A 118 1.85 12.17 13.51
CA PHE A 118 2.17 11.92 14.92
C PHE A 118 0.93 12.11 15.80
#